data_AF-A0A849T6W8-F1
#
_entry.id   AF-A0A849T6W8-F1
#
_cell.length_a   1.000
_cell.length_b   1.000
_cell.length_c   1.000
_cell.angle_alpha   90.00
_cell.angle_beta   90.00
_cell.angle_gamma   90.00
#
_symmetry.space_group_name_H-M   'P 1'
#
loop_
_entity.id
_entity.type
_entity.pdbx_description
1 polymer ?
#
loop_
_entity_poly.entity_id
_entity_poly.type
_entity_poly.pdbx_seq_one_letter_code
_entity_poly.pdbx_strand_id
1 'polypeptide(L)'
;MIGRGTRLFKNLFGHNKDKEYFLIFDHWKNFEYFGETPQGRAHQVEGASIPERVFTARLRLAESLLHSNDKNLKDFIISELRKDIEALPKGSVVVKDGAAHVAQVMQETFWAGFSDHAVHFLRNNILRLMRSRQGEDFDSLMFDIDVMDLERGLLTNDQTLIASMTEKIIEKVSELPLTLNQVLAKEQIITSVILLMI
;
A
#
# COMPACT_ATOMS: atom_id res chain seq x y z
N MET A 1 -21.69 7.82 -25.44
CA MET A 1 -22.98 7.43 -24.80
C MET A 1 -22.88 7.68 -23.31
N ILE A 2 -23.57 8.69 -22.77
CA ILE A 2 -23.44 9.13 -21.35
C ILE A 2 -24.53 8.50 -20.45
N GLY A 3 -25.73 8.28 -20.98
CA GLY A 3 -26.92 7.93 -20.19
C GLY A 3 -26.97 6.54 -19.54
N ARG A 4 -26.00 5.65 -19.77
CA ARG A 4 -25.99 4.33 -19.10
C ARG A 4 -25.54 4.43 -17.64
N GLY A 5 -24.68 5.40 -17.31
CA GLY A 5 -24.15 5.59 -15.96
C GLY A 5 -25.01 6.47 -15.05
N THR A 6 -26.08 7.09 -15.55
CA THR A 6 -26.85 8.12 -14.82
C THR A 6 -27.89 7.58 -13.84
N ARG A 7 -28.16 6.27 -13.85
CA ARG A 7 -29.12 5.66 -12.91
C ARG A 7 -28.58 5.72 -11.48
N LEU A 8 -29.42 6.17 -10.54
CA LEU A 8 -29.15 6.09 -9.11
C LEU A 8 -29.33 4.65 -8.64
N PHE A 9 -28.54 4.23 -7.65
CA PHE A 9 -28.59 2.88 -7.09
C PHE A 9 -28.27 2.94 -5.59
N LYS A 10 -29.18 2.43 -4.76
CA LYS A 10 -28.99 2.44 -3.30
C LYS A 10 -28.02 1.36 -2.85
N ASN A 11 -27.18 1.67 -1.87
CA ASN A 11 -26.19 0.75 -1.29
C ASN A 11 -25.21 0.12 -2.30
N LEU A 12 -24.93 0.79 -3.43
CA LEU A 12 -24.02 0.22 -4.45
C LEU A 12 -22.59 0.03 -3.93
N PHE A 13 -22.14 0.95 -3.07
CA PHE A 13 -20.77 0.95 -2.53
C PHE A 13 -20.70 0.39 -1.10
N GLY A 14 -21.75 -0.30 -0.65
CA GLY A 14 -21.87 -0.87 0.70
C GLY A 14 -23.07 -0.35 1.49
N HIS A 15 -23.23 -0.84 2.72
CA HIS A 15 -24.34 -0.48 3.59
C HIS A 15 -24.39 1.04 3.86
N ASN A 16 -25.55 1.66 3.57
CA ASN A 16 -25.77 3.10 3.60
C ASN A 16 -24.84 3.93 2.68
N LYS A 17 -24.27 3.32 1.63
CA LYS A 17 -23.42 4.02 0.65
C LYS A 17 -24.04 3.95 -0.74
N ASP A 18 -24.88 4.94 -1.03
CA ASP A 18 -25.59 5.08 -2.30
C ASP A 18 -24.67 5.53 -3.45
N LYS A 19 -25.07 5.23 -4.69
CA LYS A 19 -24.36 5.67 -5.89
C LYS A 19 -24.65 7.14 -6.20
N GLU A 20 -23.69 8.01 -5.92
CA GLU A 20 -23.79 9.46 -6.17
C GLU A 20 -23.11 9.91 -7.48
N TYR A 21 -22.15 9.12 -8.00
CA TYR A 21 -21.36 9.48 -9.18
C TYR A 21 -21.08 8.28 -10.07
N PHE A 22 -20.53 8.54 -11.26
CA PHE A 22 -20.02 7.54 -12.21
C PHE A 22 -18.86 8.15 -13.01
N LEU A 23 -17.98 7.30 -13.54
CA LEU A 23 -16.82 7.72 -14.33
C LEU A 23 -17.08 7.51 -15.82
N ILE A 24 -16.54 8.41 -16.64
CA ILE A 24 -16.51 8.29 -18.09
C ILE A 24 -15.05 8.39 -18.54
N PHE A 25 -14.57 7.37 -19.25
CA PHE A 25 -13.27 7.39 -19.90
C PHE A 25 -13.47 7.68 -21.39
N ASP A 26 -12.95 8.81 -21.87
CA ASP A 26 -13.06 9.23 -23.26
C ASP A 26 -11.73 9.04 -24.00
N HIS A 27 -11.53 7.86 -24.59
CA HIS A 27 -10.30 7.51 -25.29
C HIS A 27 -10.18 8.12 -26.71
N TRP A 28 -11.28 8.63 -27.26
CA TRP A 28 -11.34 9.08 -28.67
C TRP A 28 -11.80 10.53 -28.83
N LYS A 29 -11.66 11.34 -27.78
CA LYS A 29 -12.03 12.77 -27.82
C LYS A 29 -13.48 12.99 -28.28
N ASN A 30 -14.39 12.11 -27.89
CA ASN A 30 -15.80 12.25 -28.20
C ASN A 30 -16.35 13.55 -27.62
N PHE A 31 -15.90 13.97 -26.43
CA PHE A 31 -16.32 15.24 -25.86
C PHE A 31 -15.93 16.43 -26.74
N GLU A 32 -14.69 16.44 -27.25
CA GLU A 32 -14.22 17.46 -28.18
C GLU A 32 -15.03 17.48 -29.49
N TYR A 33 -15.29 16.29 -30.07
CA TYR A 33 -16.10 16.15 -31.28
C TYR A 33 -17.51 16.71 -31.12
N PHE A 34 -18.13 16.52 -29.95
CA PHE A 34 -19.47 17.05 -29.65
C PHE A 34 -19.46 18.46 -29.03
N GLY A 35 -18.30 19.11 -28.90
CA GLY A 35 -18.18 20.45 -28.31
C GLY A 35 -18.47 20.50 -26.80
N GLU A 36 -18.40 19.37 -26.12
CA GLU A 36 -18.60 19.24 -24.69
C GLU A 36 -17.28 19.53 -23.94
N THR A 37 -17.31 20.46 -23.00
CA THR A 37 -16.16 20.77 -22.12
C THR A 37 -16.52 20.51 -20.66
N PRO A 38 -16.71 19.25 -20.26
CA PRO A 38 -17.03 18.94 -18.87
C PRO A 38 -15.89 19.44 -17.98
N GLN A 39 -16.23 20.13 -16.89
CA GLN A 39 -15.24 20.60 -15.91
C GLN A 39 -14.41 19.45 -15.31
N GLY A 40 -14.90 18.21 -15.44
CA GLY A 40 -14.30 17.01 -14.85
C GLY A 40 -14.36 17.06 -13.32
N ARG A 41 -13.83 16.02 -12.67
CA ARG A 41 -13.41 16.16 -11.28
C ARG A 41 -12.08 16.90 -11.33
N ALA A 42 -11.89 17.94 -10.51
CA ALA A 42 -10.56 18.50 -10.30
C ALA A 42 -9.60 17.33 -10.06
N HIS A 43 -8.43 17.33 -10.71
CA HIS A 43 -7.41 16.30 -10.50
C HIS A 43 -7.20 16.21 -9.00
N GLN A 44 -7.72 15.15 -8.38
CA GLN A 44 -7.33 14.85 -7.02
C GLN A 44 -5.81 14.66 -7.11
N VAL A 45 -5.07 15.32 -6.22
CA VAL A 45 -3.66 15.02 -6.02
C VAL A 45 -3.57 13.50 -6.02
N GLU A 46 -2.87 12.93 -7.01
CA GLU A 46 -2.80 11.48 -7.16
C GLU A 46 -2.41 10.91 -5.81
N GLY A 47 -3.32 10.13 -5.21
CA GLY A 47 -3.05 9.48 -3.93
C GLY A 47 -1.82 8.59 -4.08
N ALA A 48 -1.14 8.34 -2.96
CA ALA A 48 -0.02 7.39 -2.97
C ALA A 48 -0.49 6.04 -3.54
N SER A 49 0.23 5.55 -4.55
CA SER A 49 0.07 4.21 -5.10
C SER A 49 0.25 3.15 -4.00
N ILE A 50 -0.29 1.95 -4.19
CA ILE A 50 -0.16 0.88 -3.20
C ILE A 50 1.31 0.55 -2.90
N PRO A 51 2.23 0.45 -3.88
CA PRO A 51 3.66 0.29 -3.58
C PRO A 51 4.27 1.45 -2.77
N GLU A 52 3.88 2.71 -3.04
CA GLU A 52 4.29 3.86 -2.21
C GLU A 52 3.78 3.71 -0.76
N ARG A 53 2.55 3.20 -0.58
CA ARG A 53 1.97 2.96 0.76
C ARG A 53 2.68 1.83 1.51
N VAL A 54 3.00 0.72 0.84
CA VAL A 54 3.78 -0.39 1.41
C VAL A 54 5.15 0.10 1.87
N PHE A 55 5.87 0.80 0.99
CA PHE A 55 7.19 1.35 1.31
C PHE A 55 7.11 2.34 2.48
N THR A 56 6.05 3.16 2.53
CA THR A 56 5.79 4.07 3.66
C THR A 56 5.56 3.31 4.97
N ALA A 57 4.76 2.24 4.95
CA ALA A 57 4.51 1.41 6.13
C ALA A 57 5.81 0.78 6.66
N ARG A 58 6.64 0.22 5.76
CA ARG A 58 7.98 -0.29 6.11
C ARG A 58 8.89 0.78 6.69
N LEU A 59 8.90 1.99 6.12
CA LEU A 59 9.70 3.09 6.67
C LEU A 59 9.26 3.48 8.08
N ARG A 60 7.95 3.54 8.34
CA ARG A 60 7.43 3.83 9.69
C ARG A 60 7.83 2.75 10.69
N LEU A 61 7.73 1.48 10.29
CA LEU A 61 8.15 0.37 11.12
C LEU A 61 9.66 0.40 11.40
N ALA A 62 10.48 0.67 10.37
CA ALA A 62 11.92 0.84 10.50
C ALA A 62 12.30 2.01 11.42
N GLU A 63 11.57 3.12 11.34
CA GLU A 63 11.72 4.30 12.21
C GLU A 63 11.43 3.96 13.67
N SER A 64 10.32 3.24 13.95
CA SER A 64 10.01 2.73 15.30
C SER A 64 11.07 1.76 15.85
N LEU A 65 11.80 1.08 14.98
CA LEU A 65 12.86 0.14 15.35
C LEU A 65 14.25 0.78 15.51
N LEU A 66 14.42 2.08 15.21
CA LEU A 66 15.73 2.73 15.33
C LEU A 66 16.28 2.70 16.76
N HIS A 67 15.39 2.80 17.75
CA HIS A 67 15.72 2.74 19.18
C HIS A 67 15.40 1.38 19.84
N SER A 68 14.95 0.41 19.04
CA SER A 68 14.66 -0.95 19.54
C SER A 68 15.93 -1.79 19.62
N ASN A 69 15.99 -2.71 20.58
CA ASN A 69 17.03 -3.72 20.68
C ASN A 69 16.77 -4.95 19.78
N ASP A 70 15.63 -5.00 19.08
CA ASP A 70 15.31 -6.09 18.17
C ASP A 70 16.05 -5.95 16.84
N LYS A 71 17.31 -6.40 16.85
CA LYS A 71 18.17 -6.39 15.67
C LYS A 71 17.63 -7.28 14.55
N ASN A 72 17.03 -8.42 14.87
CA ASN A 72 16.55 -9.36 13.86
C ASN A 72 15.41 -8.75 13.06
N LEU A 73 14.44 -8.14 13.74
CA LEU A 73 13.33 -7.46 13.07
C LEU A 73 13.83 -6.24 12.29
N LYS A 74 14.77 -5.47 12.83
CA LYS A 74 15.40 -4.34 12.13
C LYS A 74 16.08 -4.78 10.83
N ASP A 75 16.91 -5.82 10.89
CA ASP A 75 17.64 -6.35 9.72
C ASP A 75 16.66 -6.92 8.68
N PHE A 76 15.58 -7.57 9.13
CA PHE A 76 14.51 -8.05 8.25
C PHE A 76 13.82 -6.89 7.50
N ILE A 77 13.36 -5.86 8.21
CA ILE A 77 12.69 -4.70 7.57
C ILE A 77 13.63 -3.94 6.63
N ILE A 78 14.91 -3.81 6.98
CA ILE A 78 15.93 -3.25 6.08
C ILE A 78 16.05 -4.10 4.80
N SER A 79 16.10 -5.43 4.93
CA SER A 79 16.18 -6.32 3.78
C SER A 79 14.97 -6.18 2.84
N GLU A 80 13.78 -5.97 3.40
CA GLU A 80 12.57 -5.77 2.64
C GLU A 80 12.53 -4.42 1.91
N LEU A 81 12.97 -3.35 2.57
CA LEU A 81 13.14 -2.03 1.93
C LEU A 81 14.10 -2.12 0.72
N ARG A 82 15.15 -2.94 0.84
CA ARG A 82 16.11 -3.17 -0.25
C ARG A 82 15.50 -3.93 -1.40
N LYS A 83 14.75 -5.00 -1.12
CA LYS A 83 14.00 -5.74 -2.15
C LYS A 83 13.04 -4.85 -2.92
N ASP A 84 12.34 -3.95 -2.23
CA ASP A 84 11.42 -2.99 -2.86
C ASP A 84 12.17 -2.07 -3.86
N ILE A 85 13.39 -1.63 -3.50
CA ILE A 85 14.23 -0.78 -4.35
C ILE A 85 14.82 -1.58 -5.52
N GLU A 86 15.26 -2.81 -5.29
CA GLU A 86 15.79 -3.71 -6.31
C GLU A 86 14.74 -4.08 -7.38
N ALA A 87 13.47 -4.14 -6.98
CA ALA A 87 12.34 -4.41 -7.85
C ALA A 87 11.96 -3.21 -8.75
N LEU A 88 12.56 -2.03 -8.58
CA LEU A 88 12.28 -0.86 -9.43
C LEU A 88 12.68 -1.12 -10.90
N PRO A 89 11.78 -0.89 -11.87
CA PRO A 89 12.11 -1.13 -13.27
C PRO A 89 13.08 -0.07 -13.79
N LYS A 90 14.33 -0.48 -14.06
CA LYS A 90 15.41 0.38 -14.58
C LYS A 90 15.07 1.12 -15.87
N GLY A 91 14.09 0.62 -16.63
CA GLY A 91 13.61 1.23 -17.87
C GLY A 91 12.67 2.44 -17.67
N SER A 92 12.04 2.55 -16.49
CA SER A 92 11.08 3.63 -16.17
C SER A 92 11.76 4.99 -16.18
N VAL A 93 11.13 5.99 -16.82
CA VAL A 93 11.62 7.37 -16.86
C VAL A 93 11.75 7.92 -15.43
N VAL A 94 10.75 7.67 -14.58
CA VAL A 94 10.75 8.12 -13.18
C VAL A 94 11.95 7.54 -12.41
N VAL A 95 12.28 6.26 -12.65
CA VAL A 95 13.42 5.60 -12.00
C VAL A 95 14.75 6.12 -12.55
N LYS A 96 14.83 6.44 -13.85
CA LYS A 96 16.02 7.05 -14.47
C LYS A 96 16.29 8.44 -13.91
N ASP A 97 15.25 9.25 -13.72
CA ASP A 97 15.37 10.58 -13.11
C ASP A 97 15.90 10.49 -11.66
N GLY A 98 15.51 9.44 -10.92
CA GLY A 98 16.00 9.14 -9.58
C GLY A 98 17.26 8.28 -9.50
N ALA A 99 17.95 8.00 -10.61
CA ALA A 99 18.98 6.96 -10.67
C ALA A 99 20.17 7.21 -9.73
N ALA A 100 20.57 8.46 -9.52
CA ALA A 100 21.65 8.80 -8.58
C ALA A 100 21.28 8.43 -7.13
N HIS A 101 20.04 8.68 -6.72
CA HIS A 101 19.55 8.31 -5.40
C HIS A 101 19.43 6.79 -5.26
N VAL A 102 18.95 6.09 -6.29
CA VAL A 102 18.93 4.62 -6.32
C VAL A 102 20.34 4.06 -6.19
N ALA A 103 21.31 4.57 -6.95
CA ALA A 103 22.71 4.13 -6.86
C ALA A 103 23.31 4.35 -5.46
N GLN A 104 22.95 5.44 -4.78
CA GLN A 104 23.40 5.71 -3.41
C GLN A 104 22.85 4.67 -2.42
N VAL A 105 21.56 4.35 -2.49
CA VAL A 105 20.93 3.38 -1.57
C VAL A 105 21.25 1.93 -1.91
N MET A 106 21.85 1.65 -3.06
CA MET A 106 22.36 0.30 -3.40
C MET A 106 23.70 -0.01 -2.73
N GLN A 107 24.37 0.97 -2.14
CA GLN A 107 25.64 0.76 -1.43
C GLN A 107 25.38 0.26 0.00
N GLU A 108 26.13 -0.76 0.44
CA GLU A 108 26.04 -1.28 1.82
C GLU A 108 26.30 -0.19 2.88
N THR A 109 27.16 0.76 2.55
CA THR A 109 27.49 1.90 3.41
C THR A 109 26.29 2.78 3.74
N PHE A 110 25.27 2.84 2.88
CA PHE A 110 24.03 3.57 3.17
C PHE A 110 23.23 2.92 4.31
N TRP A 111 23.24 1.59 4.37
CA TRP A 111 22.49 0.81 5.35
C TRP A 111 23.27 0.56 6.64
N ALA A 112 24.61 0.66 6.58
CA ALA A 112 25.48 0.60 7.74
C ALA A 112 25.13 1.72 8.73
N GLY A 113 24.67 1.37 9.93
CA GLY A 113 24.24 2.36 10.92
C GLY A 113 22.93 3.07 10.54
N PHE A 114 21.97 2.32 9.96
CA PHE A 114 20.63 2.81 9.62
C PHE A 114 20.03 3.72 10.70
N SER A 115 19.68 4.94 10.30
CA SER A 115 19.40 6.10 11.17
C SER A 115 18.22 6.93 10.64
N ASP A 116 17.78 7.94 11.41
CA ASP A 116 16.74 8.89 10.99
C ASP A 116 17.07 9.59 9.66
N HIS A 117 18.34 9.89 9.42
CA HIS A 117 18.79 10.47 8.16
C HIS A 117 18.54 9.52 6.98
N ALA A 118 18.79 8.21 7.15
CA ALA A 118 18.53 7.22 6.12
C ALA A 118 17.02 7.12 5.83
N VAL A 119 16.18 7.08 6.88
CA VAL A 119 14.72 7.08 6.74
C VAL A 119 14.24 8.33 5.98
N HIS A 120 14.72 9.51 6.37
CA HIS A 120 14.39 10.77 5.71
C HIS A 120 14.83 10.79 4.24
N PHE A 121 16.02 10.26 3.94
CA PHE A 121 16.51 10.15 2.57
C PHE A 121 15.59 9.25 1.72
N LEU A 122 15.23 8.06 2.21
CA LEU A 122 14.35 7.14 1.52
C LEU A 122 12.96 7.75 1.28
N ARG A 123 12.41 8.43 2.29
CA ARG A 123 11.09 9.08 2.24
C ARG A 123 11.03 10.18 1.17
N ASN A 124 12.09 10.97 1.02
CA ASN A 124 12.09 12.11 0.10
C ASN A 124 12.55 11.78 -1.32
N ASN A 125 13.48 10.83 -1.48
CA ASN A 125 14.14 10.58 -2.76
C ASN A 125 13.74 9.26 -3.43
N ILE A 126 13.35 8.26 -2.64
CA ILE A 126 13.08 6.90 -3.14
C ILE A 126 11.58 6.59 -3.16
N LEU A 127 10.82 7.09 -2.19
CA LEU A 127 9.39 6.78 -2.04
C LEU A 127 8.61 6.96 -3.35
N ARG A 128 8.74 8.11 -4.02
CA ARG A 128 8.02 8.40 -5.27
C ARG A 128 8.39 7.46 -6.41
N LEU A 129 9.53 6.79 -6.37
CA LEU A 129 9.93 5.84 -7.42
C LEU A 129 9.08 4.56 -7.35
N MET A 130 8.55 4.22 -6.17
CA MET A 130 7.77 3.00 -5.93
C MET A 130 6.50 2.91 -6.80
N ARG A 131 5.94 4.03 -7.25
CA ARG A 131 4.83 4.05 -8.22
C ARG A 131 5.17 3.37 -9.55
N SER A 132 6.46 3.17 -9.84
CA SER A 132 6.92 2.48 -11.05
C SER A 132 6.86 0.96 -10.93
N ARG A 133 6.64 0.38 -9.74
CA ARG A 133 6.54 -1.09 -9.57
C ARG A 133 5.32 -1.64 -10.32
N GLN A 134 5.45 -2.85 -10.85
CA GLN A 134 4.46 -3.51 -11.71
C GLN A 134 4.31 -4.98 -11.34
N GLY A 135 3.17 -5.58 -11.69
CA GLY A 135 2.92 -7.01 -11.47
C GLY A 135 2.64 -7.40 -10.01
N GLU A 136 2.27 -6.42 -9.19
CA GLU A 136 1.99 -6.60 -7.77
C GLU A 136 0.58 -7.14 -7.54
N ASP A 137 0.42 -8.00 -6.54
CA ASP A 137 -0.88 -8.36 -5.98
C ASP A 137 -1.29 -7.30 -4.96
N PHE A 138 -2.19 -6.41 -5.38
CA PHE A 138 -2.62 -5.27 -4.56
C PHE A 138 -3.41 -5.68 -3.32
N ASP A 139 -4.17 -6.77 -3.36
CA ASP A 139 -4.94 -7.22 -2.21
C ASP A 139 -3.99 -7.77 -1.13
N SER A 140 -3.00 -8.55 -1.55
CA SER A 140 -1.92 -9.02 -0.68
C SER A 140 -1.13 -7.85 -0.07
N LEU A 141 -0.69 -6.87 -0.88
CA LEU A 141 0.03 -5.70 -0.38
C LEU A 141 -0.79 -4.84 0.59
N MET A 142 -2.11 -4.74 0.37
CA MET A 142 -3.00 -4.03 1.30
C MET A 142 -3.16 -4.75 2.63
N PHE A 143 -3.12 -6.09 2.63
CA PHE A 143 -3.08 -6.87 3.87
C PHE A 143 -1.74 -6.69 4.60
N ASP A 144 -0.61 -6.70 3.88
CA ASP A 144 0.71 -6.46 4.45
C ASP A 144 0.81 -5.09 5.15
N ILE A 145 0.21 -4.05 4.59
CA ILE A 145 0.13 -2.72 5.22
C ILE A 145 -0.58 -2.80 6.57
N ASP A 146 -1.71 -3.51 6.65
CA ASP A 146 -2.49 -3.62 7.89
C ASP A 146 -1.71 -4.38 8.97
N VAL A 147 -1.00 -5.44 8.57
CA VAL A 147 -0.12 -6.21 9.48
C VAL A 147 1.04 -5.34 9.98
N MET A 148 1.73 -4.61 9.10
CA MET A 148 2.83 -3.70 9.51
C MET A 148 2.34 -2.55 10.40
N ASP A 149 1.12 -2.06 10.18
CA ASP A 149 0.50 -1.05 11.04
C ASP A 149 0.18 -1.63 12.44
N LEU A 150 -0.28 -2.89 12.52
CA LEU A 150 -0.44 -3.61 13.79
C LEU A 150 0.92 -3.81 14.50
N GLU A 151 1.94 -4.30 13.79
CA GLU A 151 3.29 -4.48 14.33
C GLU A 151 3.86 -3.18 14.89
N ARG A 152 3.68 -2.06 14.16
CA ARG A 152 4.05 -0.74 14.67
C ARG A 152 3.29 -0.41 15.95
N GLY A 153 1.98 -0.62 15.98
CA GLY A 153 1.15 -0.37 17.17
C GLY A 153 1.65 -1.13 18.39
N LEU A 154 2.04 -2.39 18.22
CA LEU A 154 2.64 -3.23 19.27
C LEU A 154 3.98 -2.66 19.74
N LEU A 155 4.85 -2.25 18.82
CA LEU A 155 6.17 -1.66 19.15
C LEU A 155 6.05 -0.32 19.87
N THR A 156 5.08 0.52 19.48
CA THR A 156 4.89 1.85 20.08
C THR A 156 3.91 1.83 21.25
N ASN A 157 3.36 0.67 21.62
CA ASN A 157 2.31 0.50 22.62
C ASN A 157 1.07 1.40 22.36
N ASP A 158 0.72 1.60 21.09
CA ASP A 158 -0.45 2.38 20.68
C ASP A 158 -1.70 1.50 20.66
N GLN A 159 -2.44 1.53 21.77
CA GLN A 159 -3.63 0.69 21.98
C GLN A 159 -4.75 1.00 20.98
N THR A 160 -4.86 2.24 20.50
CA THR A 160 -5.88 2.61 19.51
C THR A 160 -5.55 2.02 18.14
N LEU A 161 -4.29 2.13 17.72
CA LEU A 161 -3.83 1.53 16.48
C LEU A 161 -3.95 0.01 16.51
N ILE A 162 -3.52 -0.63 17.62
CA ILE A 162 -3.65 -2.08 17.82
C ILE A 162 -5.12 -2.51 17.65
N ALA A 163 -6.04 -1.92 18.40
CA ALA A 163 -7.45 -2.31 18.34
C ALA A 163 -8.02 -2.17 16.91
N SER A 164 -7.75 -1.04 16.25
CA SER A 164 -8.27 -0.77 14.90
C SER A 164 -7.70 -1.72 13.83
N MET A 165 -6.41 -2.06 13.90
CA MET A 165 -5.79 -2.97 12.92
C MET A 165 -6.17 -4.42 13.18
N THR A 166 -6.30 -4.82 14.45
CA THR A 166 -6.78 -6.14 14.85
C THR A 166 -8.17 -6.42 14.30
N GLU A 167 -9.12 -5.50 14.50
CA GLU A 167 -10.50 -5.61 13.97
C GLU A 167 -10.49 -5.78 12.44
N LYS A 168 -9.71 -4.94 11.74
CA LYS A 168 -9.59 -4.96 10.29
C LYS A 168 -8.97 -6.24 9.74
N ILE A 169 -7.95 -6.78 10.42
CA ILE A 169 -7.31 -8.04 10.04
C ILE A 169 -8.28 -9.21 10.25
N ILE A 170 -9.00 -9.25 11.38
CA ILE A 170 -10.02 -10.28 11.64
C ILE A 170 -11.12 -10.25 10.57
N GLU A 171 -11.62 -9.07 10.21
CA GLU A 171 -12.62 -8.90 9.16
C GLU A 171 -12.15 -9.55 7.84
N LYS A 172 -10.98 -9.14 7.35
CA LYS A 172 -10.41 -9.66 6.10
C LYS A 172 -10.15 -11.17 6.14
N VAL A 173 -9.62 -11.69 7.24
CA VAL A 173 -9.31 -13.12 7.39
C VAL A 173 -10.60 -13.95 7.45
N SER A 174 -11.67 -13.40 8.05
CA SER A 174 -12.98 -14.06 8.13
C SER A 174 -13.72 -14.14 6.79
N GLU A 175 -13.41 -13.25 5.85
CA GLU A 175 -13.98 -13.24 4.50
C GLU A 175 -13.32 -14.26 3.54
N LEU A 176 -12.24 -14.93 3.96
CA LEU A 176 -11.54 -15.90 3.13
C LEU A 176 -12.46 -17.11 2.79
N PRO A 177 -12.65 -17.45 1.50
CA PRO A 177 -13.59 -18.49 1.11
C PRO A 177 -13.03 -19.88 1.36
N LEU A 178 -13.45 -20.52 2.46
CA LEU A 178 -13.09 -21.91 2.79
C LEU A 178 -13.57 -22.95 1.76
N THR A 179 -14.39 -22.54 0.78
CA THR A 179 -14.77 -23.40 -0.36
C THR A 179 -13.63 -23.63 -1.35
N LEU A 180 -12.58 -22.81 -1.33
CA LEU A 180 -11.38 -23.01 -2.14
C LEU A 180 -10.42 -23.97 -1.42
N ASN A 181 -10.06 -25.09 -2.06
CA ASN A 181 -9.16 -26.09 -1.48
C ASN A 181 -7.82 -25.51 -0.95
N GLN A 182 -7.29 -24.49 -1.62
CA GLN A 182 -6.05 -23.82 -1.22
C GLN A 182 -6.22 -23.04 0.10
N VAL A 183 -7.40 -22.45 0.33
CA VAL A 183 -7.75 -21.73 1.56
C VAL A 183 -8.12 -22.72 2.66
N LEU A 184 -8.89 -23.77 2.34
CA LEU A 184 -9.25 -24.84 3.28
C LEU A 184 -8.00 -25.53 3.85
N ALA A 185 -6.96 -25.73 3.02
CA ALA A 185 -5.67 -26.25 3.49
C ALA A 185 -4.98 -25.37 4.55
N LYS A 186 -5.44 -24.12 4.75
CA LYS A 186 -4.95 -23.15 5.74
C LYS A 186 -5.95 -22.85 6.84
N GLU A 187 -7.08 -23.57 6.90
CA GLU A 187 -8.17 -23.34 7.87
C GLU A 187 -7.68 -23.21 9.31
N GLN A 188 -6.81 -24.12 9.77
CA GLN A 188 -6.28 -24.08 11.14
C GLN A 188 -5.54 -22.77 11.45
N ILE A 189 -4.78 -22.24 10.50
CA ILE A 189 -4.06 -20.97 10.65
C ILE A 189 -5.08 -19.82 10.68
N ILE A 190 -6.05 -19.81 9.77
CA ILE A 190 -7.12 -18.80 9.71
C ILE A 190 -7.88 -18.73 11.05
N THR A 191 -8.32 -19.88 11.57
CA THR A 191 -9.04 -19.95 12.85
C THR A 191 -8.15 -19.52 14.02
N SER A 192 -6.87 -19.90 14.03
CA SER A 192 -5.95 -19.50 15.10
C SER A 192 -5.74 -17.99 15.15
N VAL A 193 -5.59 -17.34 13.98
CA VAL A 193 -5.45 -15.88 13.90
C VAL A 193 -6.69 -15.19 14.45
N ILE A 194 -7.90 -15.63 14.06
CA ILE A 194 -9.15 -15.05 14.56
C ILE A 194 -9.25 -15.21 16.09
N LEU A 195 -8.94 -16.39 16.63
CA LEU A 195 -9.06 -16.67 18.06
C LEU A 195 -8.00 -15.97 18.92
N LEU A 196 -6.78 -15.80 18.42
CA LEU A 196 -5.68 -15.14 19.15
C LEU A 196 -5.82 -13.62 19.21
N MET A 197 -6.64 -13.05 18.33
CA MET A 197 -6.80 -11.60 18.16
C MET A 197 -8.11 -11.06 18.78
N ILE A 198 -8.96 -11.94 19.34
CA ILE A 198 -10.17 -11.62 20.13
C ILE A 198 -9.85 -11.70 21.62
#